data_AF-A0A7J7Q9S3-F1
#
_entry.id   AF-A0A7J7Q9S3-F1
#
_cell.length_a   1.000
_cell.length_b   1.000
_cell.length_c   1.000
_cell.angle_alpha   90.00
_cell.angle_beta   90.00
_cell.angle_gamma   90.00
#
_symmetry.space_group_name_H-M   'P 1'
#
loop_
_entity.id
_entity.type
_entity.pdbx_description
1 polymer ?
#
loop_
_entity_poly.entity_id
_entity_poly.type
_entity_poly.pdbx_seq_one_letter_code
_entity_poly.pdbx_strand_id
1 'polypeptide(L)'
;MKSLRPHSRAQLRTKQQERSHPQHRIACGLYNRRVLCSSAVADVLGPLQLQPQQLRQVEQACVAIQPERLRGNVNELTNNYLLKDVQRLLASTPQALALPVGDWRGFFEGYGLGKEAFWKALRYSSDKLVGADLYTAGAAIVWLKQLGPWSDADIANRLIPCYPEVLATSTEQLQQLVDTLTGLNMTEQQVQEMIWEFPGLLADFRQEQLPLIKRMVESRRDKYSQGGFYSD
;
A
#
# COMPACT_ATOMS: atom_id res chain seq x y z
N MET A 1 10.86 -39.35 38.99
CA MET A 1 10.59 -38.60 40.23
C MET A 1 11.86 -37.90 40.70
N LYS A 2 12.03 -36.62 40.36
CA LYS A 2 13.13 -35.79 40.87
C LYS A 2 12.58 -34.43 41.30
N SER A 3 13.00 -34.10 42.51
CA SER A 3 12.63 -33.00 43.41
C SER A 3 12.53 -31.62 42.76
N LEU A 4 11.38 -30.97 43.00
CA LEU A 4 11.18 -29.53 42.89
C LEU A 4 11.88 -28.83 44.07
N ARG A 5 12.62 -27.75 43.80
CA ARG A 5 12.97 -26.74 44.80
C ARG A 5 12.37 -25.40 44.39
N PRO A 6 11.82 -24.63 45.34
CA PRO A 6 11.19 -23.34 45.10
C PRO A 6 12.23 -22.21 45.14
N HIS A 7 12.04 -21.18 44.33
CA HIS A 7 12.76 -19.92 44.50
C HIS A 7 11.81 -18.78 44.83
N SER A 8 12.22 -18.08 45.87
CA SER A 8 11.48 -17.15 46.69
C SER A 8 11.20 -15.82 45.99
N ARG A 9 10.07 -15.26 46.38
CA ARG A 9 9.74 -13.84 46.36
C ARG A 9 10.89 -12.97 46.90
N ALA A 10 11.24 -11.92 46.16
CA ALA A 10 11.81 -10.67 46.68
C ALA A 10 11.08 -9.52 45.97
N GLN A 11 9.93 -9.10 46.48
CA GLN A 11 9.75 -7.77 47.09
C GLN A 11 10.88 -6.77 46.83
N LEU A 12 10.67 -5.85 45.88
CA LEU A 12 11.25 -4.52 45.91
C LEU A 12 10.13 -3.48 45.77
N ARG A 13 9.87 -2.84 46.90
CA ARG A 13 8.98 -1.72 47.13
C ARG A 13 9.75 -0.42 46.81
N THR A 14 8.98 0.59 46.39
CA THR A 14 9.21 2.04 46.56
C THR A 14 10.46 2.66 45.94
N LYS A 15 10.26 3.42 44.86
CA LYS A 15 10.55 4.87 44.81
C LYS A 15 9.54 5.59 43.92
N GLN A 16 8.48 6.11 44.55
CA GLN A 16 7.86 7.37 44.11
C GLN A 16 8.97 8.43 44.12
N GLN A 17 9.28 9.00 42.97
CA GLN A 17 10.05 10.22 42.93
C GLN A 17 9.51 11.09 41.80
N GLU A 18 8.92 12.19 42.26
CA GLU A 18 8.42 13.33 41.52
C GLU A 18 9.36 13.70 40.37
N ARG A 19 8.84 13.64 39.15
CA ARG A 19 9.38 14.37 38.01
C ARG A 19 8.25 15.16 37.38
N SER A 20 8.07 16.35 37.96
CA SER A 20 7.88 17.61 37.24
C SER A 20 7.43 17.44 35.79
N HIS A 21 6.14 17.70 35.55
CA HIS A 21 5.60 17.97 34.22
C HIS A 21 6.42 19.09 33.54
N PRO A 22 7.14 18.81 32.45
CA PRO A 22 7.49 19.87 31.53
C PRO A 22 6.19 20.22 30.82
N GLN A 23 5.66 21.41 31.11
CA GLN A 23 4.78 22.11 30.19
C GLN A 23 5.56 22.31 28.89
N HIS A 24 5.54 21.28 28.04
CA HIS A 24 5.89 21.43 26.64
C HIS A 24 4.88 22.41 26.07
N ARG A 25 5.30 23.69 26.05
CA ARG A 25 4.87 24.64 25.05
C ARG A 25 5.04 23.92 23.72
N ILE A 26 3.95 23.33 23.23
CA ILE A 26 3.78 23.02 21.83
C ILE A 26 3.80 24.40 21.18
N ALA A 27 5.00 24.87 20.85
CA ALA A 27 5.18 25.86 19.84
C ALA A 27 4.52 25.23 18.62
N CYS A 28 3.30 25.67 18.33
CA CYS A 28 2.76 25.62 16.99
C CYS A 28 3.77 26.36 16.12
N GLY A 29 4.80 25.65 15.70
CA GLY A 29 5.55 25.95 14.51
C GLY A 29 4.53 25.89 13.40
N LEU A 30 3.85 27.02 13.20
CA LEU A 30 3.30 27.44 11.92
C LEU A 30 4.52 27.56 11.01
N TYR A 31 5.09 26.40 10.69
CA TYR A 31 6.03 26.20 9.62
C TYR A 31 5.31 26.78 8.42
N ASN A 32 5.87 27.86 7.90
CA ASN A 32 5.50 28.53 6.67
C ASN A 32 5.05 27.47 5.64
N ARG A 33 3.75 27.15 5.60
CA ARG A 33 3.09 26.63 4.42
C ARG A 33 3.13 27.81 3.46
N ARG A 34 4.29 28.01 2.82
CA ARG A 34 4.37 28.72 1.57
C ARG A 34 3.48 27.91 0.64
N VAL A 35 2.21 28.32 0.59
CA VAL A 35 1.32 28.04 -0.52
C VAL A 35 2.18 28.27 -1.74
N LEU A 36 2.42 27.21 -2.52
CA LEU A 36 3.19 27.32 -3.74
C LEU A 36 2.70 28.58 -4.47
N CYS A 37 3.58 29.56 -4.65
CA CYS A 37 3.23 30.68 -5.50
C CYS A 37 2.91 30.04 -6.85
N SER A 38 1.68 30.24 -7.35
CA SER A 38 1.20 29.67 -8.63
C SER A 38 2.22 29.83 -9.76
N SER A 39 3.07 30.87 -9.70
CA SER A 39 4.22 31.07 -10.58
C SER A 39 5.19 29.87 -10.65
N ALA A 40 5.59 29.27 -9.52
CA ALA A 40 6.59 28.20 -9.52
C ALA A 40 6.07 26.90 -10.16
N VAL A 41 4.78 26.62 -9.97
CA VAL A 41 4.11 25.46 -10.60
C VAL A 41 3.93 25.73 -12.09
N ALA A 42 3.51 26.94 -12.47
CA ALA A 42 3.39 27.36 -13.86
C ALA A 42 4.73 27.28 -14.60
N ASP A 43 5.85 27.67 -13.97
CA ASP A 43 7.19 27.57 -14.57
C ASP A 43 7.58 26.12 -14.88
N VAL A 44 7.27 25.18 -13.97
CA VAL A 44 7.57 23.76 -14.15
C VAL A 44 6.67 23.12 -15.21
N LEU A 45 5.40 23.50 -15.26
CA LEU A 45 4.40 22.91 -16.16
C LEU A 45 4.30 23.62 -17.52
N GLY A 46 4.91 24.80 -17.66
CA GLY A 46 4.87 25.62 -18.89
C GLY A 46 5.20 24.85 -20.18
N PRO A 47 6.26 24.01 -20.21
CA PRO A 47 6.58 23.20 -21.39
C PRO A 47 5.50 22.19 -21.79
N LEU A 48 4.62 21.80 -20.85
CA LEU A 48 3.56 20.83 -21.09
C LEU A 48 2.32 21.44 -21.75
N GLN A 49 2.24 22.77 -21.93
CA GLN A 49 1.13 23.43 -22.65
C GLN A 49 -0.28 22.96 -22.23
N LEU A 50 -0.48 22.72 -20.92
CA LEU A 50 -1.76 22.26 -20.39
C LEU A 50 -2.83 23.36 -20.53
N GLN A 51 -4.09 22.97 -20.73
CA GLN A 51 -5.19 23.92 -20.74
C GLN A 51 -5.35 24.60 -19.36
N PRO A 52 -5.85 25.84 -19.27
CA PRO A 52 -5.98 26.55 -17.99
C PRO A 52 -6.82 25.82 -16.93
N GLN A 53 -7.77 24.97 -17.34
CA GLN A 53 -8.53 24.14 -16.40
C GLN A 53 -7.69 22.97 -15.86
N GLN A 54 -6.92 22.31 -16.74
CA GLN A 54 -6.02 21.21 -16.37
C GLN A 54 -4.91 21.71 -15.45
N LEU A 55 -4.34 22.90 -15.76
CA LEU A 55 -3.32 23.52 -14.91
C LEU A 55 -3.83 23.73 -13.48
N ARG A 56 -5.05 24.27 -13.32
CA ARG A 56 -5.67 24.44 -12.00
C ARG A 56 -5.88 23.13 -11.25
N GLN A 57 -6.26 22.06 -11.96
CA GLN A 57 -6.39 20.73 -11.35
C GLN A 57 -5.03 20.17 -10.89
N VAL A 58 -3.98 20.32 -11.70
CA VAL A 58 -2.63 19.92 -11.32
C VAL A 58 -2.12 20.75 -10.14
N GLU A 59 -2.31 22.07 -10.16
CA GLU A 59 -1.97 22.96 -9.05
C GLU A 59 -2.63 22.50 -7.74
N GLN A 60 -3.94 22.20 -7.78
CA GLN A 60 -4.69 21.71 -6.62
C GLN A 60 -4.17 20.37 -6.10
N ALA A 61 -3.91 19.42 -6.99
CA ALA A 61 -3.37 18.11 -6.61
C ALA A 61 -1.94 18.21 -6.06
N CYS A 62 -1.18 19.23 -6.47
CA CYS A 62 0.22 19.41 -6.13
C CYS A 62 0.49 20.42 -5.01
N VAL A 63 -0.54 21.00 -4.36
CA VAL A 63 -0.39 22.05 -3.33
C VAL A 63 0.63 21.71 -2.24
N ALA A 64 0.74 20.42 -1.87
CA ALA A 64 1.62 19.96 -0.81
C ALA A 64 3.03 19.53 -1.28
N ILE A 65 3.31 19.56 -2.59
CA ILE A 65 4.56 19.05 -3.16
C ILE A 65 5.59 20.18 -3.25
N GLN A 66 6.84 19.90 -2.87
CA GLN A 66 7.94 20.86 -3.04
C GLN A 66 8.22 21.09 -4.54
N PRO A 67 8.48 22.35 -4.99
CA PRO A 67 8.71 22.66 -6.41
C PRO A 67 9.80 21.82 -7.07
N GLU A 68 10.88 21.53 -6.35
CA GLU A 68 12.03 20.76 -6.82
C GLU A 68 11.63 19.31 -7.10
N ARG A 69 10.81 18.71 -6.23
CA ARG A 69 10.26 17.37 -6.42
C ARG A 69 9.27 17.34 -7.58
N LEU A 70 8.40 18.34 -7.68
CA LEU A 70 7.47 18.47 -8.82
C LEU A 70 8.25 18.52 -10.15
N ARG A 71 9.30 19.33 -10.21
CA ARG A 71 10.19 19.42 -11.38
C ARG A 71 10.87 18.09 -11.68
N GLY A 72 11.40 17.41 -10.66
CA GLY A 72 12.00 16.08 -10.80
C GLY A 72 11.01 15.07 -11.39
N ASN A 73 9.79 15.03 -10.87
CA ASN A 73 8.73 14.14 -11.36
C ASN A 73 8.33 14.45 -12.81
N VAL A 74 8.14 15.72 -13.15
CA VAL A 74 7.81 16.11 -14.54
C VAL A 74 8.94 15.74 -15.48
N ASN A 75 10.19 16.03 -15.13
CA ASN A 75 11.36 15.67 -15.93
C ASN A 75 11.46 14.15 -16.12
N GLU A 76 11.26 13.38 -15.05
CA GLU A 76 11.28 11.91 -15.12
C GLU A 76 10.21 11.39 -16.08
N LEU A 77 8.99 11.93 -16.02
CA LEU A 77 7.92 11.56 -16.94
C LEU A 77 8.24 11.96 -18.37
N THR A 78 8.71 13.18 -18.63
CA THR A 78 8.99 13.66 -20.00
C THR A 78 10.23 13.04 -20.64
N ASN A 79 11.21 12.62 -19.84
CA ASN A 79 12.41 11.94 -20.33
C ASN A 79 12.09 10.50 -20.77
N ASN A 80 11.06 9.90 -20.19
CA ASN A 80 10.73 8.50 -20.41
C ASN A 80 9.49 8.34 -21.30
N TYR A 81 8.53 9.24 -21.28
CA TYR A 81 7.27 9.07 -21.98
C TYR A 81 7.06 10.17 -23.01
N LEU A 82 6.25 9.87 -24.04
CA LEU A 82 5.92 10.88 -25.04
C LEU A 82 5.19 12.04 -24.38
N LEU A 83 5.56 13.27 -24.74
CA LEU A 83 4.98 14.50 -24.18
C LEU A 83 3.45 14.48 -24.19
N LYS A 84 2.84 14.02 -25.31
CA LYS A 84 1.39 13.90 -25.46
C LYS A 84 0.74 12.95 -24.45
N ASP A 85 1.44 11.89 -24.04
CA ASP A 85 0.92 10.91 -23.11
C ASP A 85 1.06 11.41 -21.66
N VAL A 86 2.14 12.15 -21.37
CA VAL A 86 2.31 12.89 -20.10
C VAL A 86 1.20 13.93 -19.94
N GLN A 87 0.93 14.73 -20.96
CA GLN A 87 -0.17 15.71 -20.94
C GLN A 87 -1.52 15.04 -20.63
N ARG A 88 -1.82 13.91 -21.29
CA ARG A 88 -3.06 13.16 -21.03
C ARG A 88 -3.11 12.59 -19.62
N LEU A 89 -2.01 12.03 -19.12
CA LEU A 89 -1.92 11.51 -17.75
C LEU A 89 -2.23 12.62 -16.75
N LEU A 90 -1.64 13.80 -16.90
CA LEU A 90 -1.86 14.92 -15.97
C LEU A 90 -3.24 15.52 -16.08
N ALA A 91 -3.85 15.47 -17.26
CA ALA A 91 -5.23 15.89 -17.46
C ALA A 91 -6.24 14.94 -16.80
N SER A 92 -5.99 13.63 -16.81
CA SER A 92 -6.91 12.64 -16.20
C SER A 92 -6.62 12.37 -14.73
N THR A 93 -5.35 12.44 -14.34
CA THR A 93 -4.84 11.89 -13.08
C THR A 93 -3.74 12.78 -12.50
N PRO A 94 -4.03 14.05 -12.17
CA PRO A 94 -3.03 15.02 -11.72
C PRO A 94 -2.30 14.61 -10.44
N GLN A 95 -2.93 13.79 -9.58
CA GLN A 95 -2.35 13.25 -8.37
C GLN A 95 -1.16 12.32 -8.60
N ALA A 96 -0.95 11.82 -9.83
CA ALA A 96 0.23 11.03 -10.17
C ALA A 96 1.54 11.79 -9.91
N LEU A 97 1.52 13.13 -9.98
CA LEU A 97 2.68 13.97 -9.65
C LEU A 97 2.98 14.05 -8.15
N ALA A 98 2.06 13.68 -7.28
CA ALA A 98 2.30 13.60 -5.83
C ALA A 98 3.20 12.42 -5.45
N LEU A 99 3.26 11.39 -6.28
CA LEU A 99 4.17 10.26 -6.10
C LEU A 99 5.63 10.70 -6.33
N PRO A 100 6.61 10.18 -5.59
CA PRO A 100 8.00 10.31 -6.00
C PRO A 100 8.25 9.38 -7.20
N VAL A 101 7.99 9.88 -8.42
CA VAL A 101 7.87 9.06 -9.64
C VAL A 101 9.14 8.26 -9.91
N GLY A 102 10.31 8.89 -9.77
CA GLY A 102 11.60 8.22 -9.97
C GLY A 102 11.84 7.08 -8.98
N ASP A 103 11.52 7.30 -7.71
CA ASP A 103 11.73 6.30 -6.65
C ASP A 103 10.77 5.11 -6.83
N TRP A 104 9.48 5.36 -7.11
CA TRP A 104 8.51 4.30 -7.43
C TRP A 104 8.88 3.54 -8.69
N ARG A 105 9.36 4.22 -9.72
CA ARG A 105 9.84 3.56 -10.93
C ARG A 105 10.99 2.62 -10.62
N GLY A 106 12.02 3.09 -9.92
CA GLY A 106 13.17 2.29 -9.52
C GLY A 106 12.78 1.10 -8.64
N PHE A 107 11.84 1.31 -7.71
CA PHE A 107 11.26 0.24 -6.90
C PHE A 107 10.62 -0.84 -7.77
N PHE A 108 9.75 -0.46 -8.71
CA PHE A 108 9.09 -1.41 -9.61
C PHE A 108 10.06 -2.12 -10.57
N GLU A 109 11.04 -1.39 -11.11
CA GLU A 109 12.11 -1.98 -11.94
C GLU A 109 12.91 -3.02 -11.16
N GLY A 110 13.12 -2.82 -9.84
CA GLY A 110 13.74 -3.80 -8.95
C GLY A 110 12.99 -5.14 -8.85
N TYR A 111 11.67 -5.14 -9.09
CA TYR A 111 10.84 -6.35 -9.19
C TYR A 111 10.67 -6.86 -10.62
N GLY A 112 11.34 -6.24 -11.60
CA GLY A 112 11.27 -6.62 -13.01
C GLY A 112 10.08 -6.03 -13.77
N LEU A 113 9.36 -5.05 -13.21
CA LEU A 113 8.36 -4.32 -13.99
C LEU A 113 9.05 -3.44 -15.02
N GLY A 114 8.67 -3.64 -16.28
CA GLY A 114 9.06 -2.76 -17.37
C GLY A 114 8.38 -1.38 -17.29
N LYS A 115 8.96 -0.44 -18.02
CA LYS A 115 8.48 0.93 -18.20
C LYS A 115 7.00 1.06 -18.58
N GLU A 116 6.49 0.16 -19.41
CA GLU A 116 5.08 0.17 -19.83
C GLU A 116 4.14 -0.26 -18.68
N ALA A 117 4.54 -1.25 -17.89
CA ALA A 117 3.77 -1.70 -16.73
C ALA A 117 3.72 -0.61 -15.66
N PHE A 118 4.85 0.06 -15.39
CA PHE A 118 4.88 1.23 -14.51
C PHE A 118 3.95 2.35 -15.00
N TRP A 119 3.93 2.64 -16.31
CA TRP A 119 3.03 3.63 -16.88
C TRP A 119 1.55 3.30 -16.67
N LYS A 120 1.18 2.02 -16.82
CA LYS A 120 -0.18 1.54 -16.54
C LYS A 120 -0.53 1.74 -15.06
N ALA A 121 0.38 1.40 -14.14
CA ALA A 121 0.17 1.60 -12.70
C ALA A 121 -0.05 3.10 -12.37
N LEU A 122 0.77 4.00 -12.91
CA LEU A 122 0.57 5.44 -12.73
C LEU A 122 -0.79 5.92 -13.27
N ARG A 123 -1.18 5.45 -14.44
CA ARG A 123 -2.41 5.89 -15.11
C ARG A 123 -3.67 5.43 -14.39
N TYR A 124 -3.70 4.17 -13.98
CA TYR A 124 -4.93 3.53 -13.49
C TYR A 124 -5.01 3.46 -11.97
N SER A 125 -3.90 3.69 -11.27
CA SER A 125 -3.83 3.37 -9.84
C SER A 125 -3.02 4.36 -9.01
N SER A 126 -2.66 5.51 -9.57
CA SER A 126 -1.94 6.53 -8.79
C SER A 126 -2.78 7.05 -7.62
N ASP A 127 -4.10 7.06 -7.69
CA ASP A 127 -4.95 7.39 -6.54
C ASP A 127 -4.74 6.43 -5.35
N LYS A 128 -4.43 5.16 -5.63
CA LYS A 128 -4.16 4.14 -4.61
C LYS A 128 -2.76 4.24 -4.01
N LEU A 129 -1.79 4.66 -4.83
CA LEU A 129 -0.40 4.79 -4.40
C LEU A 129 -0.14 6.14 -3.72
N VAL A 130 -0.99 7.15 -3.94
CA VAL A 130 -0.80 8.47 -3.33
C VAL A 130 -0.94 8.37 -1.82
N GLY A 131 0.14 8.72 -1.12
CA GLY A 131 0.23 8.58 0.33
C GLY A 131 0.88 7.28 0.79
N ALA A 132 1.03 6.30 -0.10
CA ALA A 132 1.86 5.13 0.16
C ALA A 132 3.35 5.51 0.11
N ASP A 133 4.12 4.90 0.99
CA ASP A 133 5.58 5.00 1.01
C ASP A 133 6.22 3.68 0.59
N LEU A 134 7.43 3.77 0.03
CA LEU A 134 8.14 2.60 -0.51
C LEU A 134 8.54 1.59 0.56
N TYR A 135 8.69 2.03 1.81
CA TYR A 135 9.02 1.12 2.90
C TYR A 135 7.82 0.24 3.24
N THR A 136 6.63 0.82 3.38
CA THR A 136 5.37 0.08 3.55
C THR A 136 5.10 -0.85 2.38
N ALA A 137 5.29 -0.40 1.14
CA ALA A 137 5.14 -1.23 -0.06
C ALA A 137 6.10 -2.43 -0.04
N GLY A 138 7.38 -2.20 0.29
CA GLY A 138 8.37 -3.26 0.42
C GLY A 138 8.04 -4.25 1.53
N ALA A 139 7.59 -3.76 2.70
CA ALA A 139 7.18 -4.58 3.83
C ALA A 139 5.97 -5.46 3.48
N ALA A 140 4.96 -4.90 2.80
CA ALA A 140 3.80 -5.64 2.31
C ALA A 140 4.21 -6.77 1.35
N ILE A 141 5.11 -6.50 0.39
CA ILE A 141 5.62 -7.53 -0.53
C ILE A 141 6.38 -8.63 0.23
N VAL A 142 7.28 -8.26 1.16
CA VAL A 142 8.03 -9.24 1.96
C VAL A 142 7.09 -10.10 2.79
N TRP A 143 6.08 -9.50 3.41
CA TRP A 143 5.06 -10.21 4.17
C TRP A 143 4.28 -11.18 3.27
N LEU A 144 3.89 -10.79 2.05
CA LEU A 144 3.21 -11.69 1.11
C LEU A 144 4.07 -12.90 0.75
N LYS A 145 5.38 -12.69 0.50
CA LYS A 145 6.33 -13.78 0.25
C LYS A 145 6.48 -14.74 1.44
N GLN A 146 6.31 -14.25 2.67
CA GLN A 146 6.32 -15.10 3.87
C GLN A 146 5.01 -15.87 4.04
N LEU A 147 3.89 -15.26 3.65
CA LEU A 147 2.57 -15.88 3.78
C LEU A 147 2.39 -17.08 2.84
N GLY A 148 2.94 -17.05 1.62
CA GLY A 148 2.64 -18.08 0.63
C GLY A 148 3.64 -18.12 -0.54
N PRO A 149 3.29 -18.82 -1.64
CA PRO A 149 4.23 -19.08 -2.74
C PRO A 149 4.40 -17.88 -3.69
N TRP A 150 4.41 -16.65 -3.18
CA TRP A 150 4.58 -15.45 -3.99
C TRP A 150 6.03 -15.31 -4.46
N SER A 151 6.26 -15.46 -5.76
CA SER A 151 7.54 -15.13 -6.37
C SER A 151 7.61 -13.65 -6.78
N ASP A 152 8.81 -13.13 -7.04
CA ASP A 152 8.96 -11.79 -7.64
C ASP A 152 8.20 -11.66 -8.96
N ALA A 153 8.14 -12.73 -9.76
CA ALA A 153 7.38 -12.75 -11.00
C ALA A 153 5.87 -12.64 -10.76
N ASP A 154 5.35 -13.22 -9.68
CA ASP A 154 3.92 -13.11 -9.34
C ASP A 154 3.58 -11.71 -8.84
N ILE A 155 4.45 -11.14 -8.01
CA ILE A 155 4.31 -9.76 -7.56
C ILE A 155 4.30 -8.81 -8.78
N ALA A 156 5.23 -9.03 -9.71
CA ALA A 156 5.37 -8.19 -10.89
C ALA A 156 4.22 -8.30 -11.90
N ASN A 157 3.80 -9.53 -12.20
CA ASN A 157 2.85 -9.81 -13.29
C ASN A 157 1.40 -9.88 -12.82
N ARG A 158 1.16 -10.13 -11.53
CA ARG A 158 -0.19 -10.33 -10.98
C ARG A 158 -0.57 -9.28 -9.95
N LEU A 159 0.26 -9.06 -8.92
CA LEU A 159 -0.11 -8.20 -7.80
C LEU A 159 -0.11 -6.72 -8.21
N ILE A 160 1.04 -6.22 -8.67
CA ILE A 160 1.23 -4.79 -8.92
C ILE A 160 0.30 -4.24 -10.01
N PRO A 161 0.09 -4.92 -11.16
CA PRO A 161 -0.76 -4.36 -12.22
C PRO A 161 -2.25 -4.33 -11.86
N CYS A 162 -2.71 -5.24 -11.01
CA CYS A 162 -4.14 -5.46 -10.76
C CYS A 162 -4.59 -4.96 -9.38
N TYR A 163 -3.71 -5.00 -8.38
CA TYR A 163 -4.00 -4.67 -6.98
C TYR A 163 -2.89 -3.81 -6.33
N PRO A 164 -2.52 -2.68 -6.94
CA PRO A 164 -1.45 -1.82 -6.41
C PRO A 164 -1.79 -1.20 -5.05
N GLU A 165 -3.08 -1.10 -4.68
CA GLU A 165 -3.50 -0.68 -3.36
C GLU A 165 -2.97 -1.58 -2.24
N VAL A 166 -2.64 -2.85 -2.52
CA VAL A 166 -2.01 -3.75 -1.55
C VAL A 166 -0.65 -3.20 -1.08
N LEU A 167 0.04 -2.44 -1.93
CA LEU A 167 1.31 -1.78 -1.59
C LEU A 167 1.12 -0.61 -0.62
N ALA A 168 -0.10 -0.10 -0.48
CA ALA A 168 -0.44 0.94 0.47
C ALA A 168 -0.92 0.37 1.82
N THR A 169 -1.13 -0.94 1.90
CA THR A 169 -1.65 -1.62 3.09
C THR A 169 -0.52 -1.99 4.05
N SER A 170 -0.70 -1.66 5.33
CA SER A 170 0.26 -2.04 6.37
C SER A 170 0.26 -3.54 6.66
N THR A 171 1.39 -4.08 7.11
CA THR A 171 1.51 -5.50 7.46
C THR A 171 0.54 -5.93 8.57
N GLU A 172 0.20 -5.02 9.48
CA GLU A 172 -0.78 -5.24 10.56
C GLU A 172 -2.18 -5.43 9.99
N GLN A 173 -2.58 -4.63 9.00
CA GLN A 173 -3.88 -4.78 8.34
C GLN A 173 -3.96 -6.08 7.53
N LEU A 174 -2.86 -6.44 6.84
CA LEU A 174 -2.76 -7.72 6.13
C LEU A 174 -2.87 -8.91 7.08
N GLN A 175 -2.20 -8.84 8.24
CA GLN A 175 -2.30 -9.88 9.28
C GLN A 175 -3.71 -9.96 9.86
N GLN A 176 -4.36 -8.82 10.12
CA GLN A 176 -5.73 -8.79 10.63
C GLN A 176 -6.72 -9.48 9.68
N LEU A 177 -6.53 -9.34 8.37
CA LEU A 177 -7.31 -10.09 7.37
C LEU A 177 -7.08 -11.59 7.52
N VAL A 178 -5.83 -12.03 7.60
CA VAL A 178 -5.50 -13.46 7.79
C VAL A 178 -6.14 -14.00 9.06
N ASP A 179 -6.00 -13.29 10.18
CA ASP A 179 -6.60 -13.68 11.46
C ASP A 179 -8.13 -13.79 11.35
N THR A 180 -8.76 -12.86 10.61
CA THR A 180 -10.20 -12.87 10.35
C THR A 180 -10.60 -14.10 9.54
N LEU A 181 -9.85 -14.46 8.50
CA LEU A 181 -10.11 -15.64 7.68
C LEU A 181 -9.87 -16.94 8.45
N THR A 182 -8.81 -17.02 9.25
CA THR A 182 -8.55 -18.16 10.14
C THR A 182 -9.66 -18.32 11.18
N GLY A 183 -10.24 -17.21 11.66
CA GLY A 183 -11.42 -17.21 12.52
C GLY A 183 -12.67 -17.88 11.91
N LEU A 184 -12.70 -18.13 10.59
CA LEU A 184 -13.74 -18.88 9.90
C LEU A 184 -13.49 -20.40 9.88
N ASN A 185 -12.59 -20.90 10.72
CA ASN A 185 -12.12 -22.29 10.74
C ASN A 185 -11.43 -22.74 9.44
N MET A 186 -10.78 -21.80 8.74
CA MET A 186 -9.95 -22.11 7.59
C MET A 186 -8.55 -22.52 8.07
N THR A 187 -7.96 -23.54 7.43
CA THR A 187 -6.54 -23.87 7.65
C THR A 187 -5.65 -22.79 7.03
N GLU A 188 -4.41 -22.67 7.50
CA GLU A 188 -3.44 -21.73 6.94
C GLU A 188 -3.30 -21.90 5.42
N GLN A 189 -3.18 -23.14 4.95
CA GLN A 189 -3.12 -23.45 3.52
C GLN A 189 -4.37 -22.96 2.76
N GLN A 190 -5.57 -23.11 3.32
CA GLN A 190 -6.80 -22.61 2.68
C GLN A 190 -6.82 -21.08 2.62
N VAL A 191 -6.31 -20.40 3.64
CA VAL A 191 -6.18 -18.94 3.63
C VAL A 191 -5.17 -18.50 2.56
N GLN A 192 -4.03 -19.17 2.47
CA GLN A 192 -3.02 -18.91 1.43
C GLN A 192 -3.59 -19.11 0.03
N GLU A 193 -4.27 -20.24 -0.23
CA GLU A 193 -4.95 -20.51 -1.50
C GLU A 193 -6.01 -19.46 -1.80
N MET A 194 -6.77 -19.01 -0.81
CA MET A 194 -7.80 -17.99 -1.00
C MET A 194 -7.22 -16.62 -1.37
N ILE A 195 -6.16 -16.20 -0.68
CA ILE A 195 -5.45 -14.94 -0.98
C ILE A 195 -4.75 -15.03 -2.33
N TRP A 196 -4.20 -16.19 -2.67
CA TRP A 196 -3.60 -16.45 -3.96
C TRP A 196 -4.61 -16.34 -5.10
N GLU A 197 -5.76 -17.00 -4.97
CA GLU A 197 -6.83 -16.97 -5.99
C GLU A 197 -7.49 -15.59 -6.08
N PHE A 198 -7.67 -14.91 -4.94
CA PHE A 198 -8.36 -13.63 -4.84
C PHE A 198 -7.51 -12.54 -4.15
N PRO A 199 -6.44 -12.03 -4.78
CA PRO A 199 -5.56 -11.04 -4.15
C PRO A 199 -6.27 -9.72 -3.82
N GLY A 200 -7.38 -9.41 -4.49
CA GLY A 200 -8.22 -8.26 -4.19
C GLY A 200 -8.80 -8.26 -2.76
N LEU A 201 -8.78 -9.39 -2.04
CA LEU A 201 -9.09 -9.42 -0.62
C LEU A 201 -8.08 -8.59 0.20
N LEU A 202 -6.81 -8.55 -0.19
CA LEU A 202 -5.77 -7.78 0.50
C LEU A 202 -5.94 -6.26 0.32
N ALA A 203 -6.67 -5.88 -0.73
CA ALA A 203 -6.86 -4.51 -1.18
C ALA A 203 -8.08 -3.82 -0.54
N ASP A 204 -9.24 -4.49 -0.57
CA ASP A 204 -10.52 -3.93 -0.15
C ASP A 204 -11.36 -4.99 0.57
N PHE A 205 -10.83 -5.51 1.68
CA PHE A 205 -11.58 -6.41 2.53
C PHE A 205 -12.65 -5.66 3.31
N ARG A 206 -13.91 -6.07 3.12
CA ARG A 206 -15.07 -5.52 3.83
C ARG A 206 -15.77 -6.62 4.60
N GLN A 207 -16.30 -6.26 5.77
CA GLN A 207 -17.10 -7.16 6.60
C GLN A 207 -18.31 -7.76 5.84
N GLU A 208 -18.81 -7.06 4.83
CA GLU A 208 -19.90 -7.51 3.95
C GLU A 208 -19.52 -8.72 3.08
N GLN A 209 -18.23 -8.95 2.83
CA GLN A 209 -17.74 -10.10 2.06
C GLN A 209 -17.71 -11.38 2.91
N LEU A 210 -17.69 -11.28 4.25
CA LEU A 210 -17.58 -12.42 5.16
C LEU A 210 -18.70 -13.47 4.99
N PRO A 211 -19.99 -13.09 4.89
CA PRO A 211 -21.05 -14.08 4.68
C PRO A 211 -20.88 -14.87 3.37
N LEU A 212 -20.34 -14.24 2.32
CA LEU A 212 -20.08 -14.91 1.04
C LEU A 212 -18.92 -15.88 1.16
N ILE A 213 -17.81 -15.46 1.76
CA ILE A 213 -16.65 -16.32 2.02
C ILE A 213 -17.06 -17.52 2.88
N LYS A 214 -17.83 -17.28 3.95
CA LYS A 214 -18.35 -18.34 4.82
C LYS A 214 -19.18 -19.36 4.05
N ARG A 215 -20.12 -18.91 3.20
CA ARG A 215 -20.91 -19.80 2.33
C ARG A 215 -20.05 -20.59 1.36
N MET A 216 -19.00 -19.98 0.79
CA MET A 216 -18.07 -20.67 -0.10
C MET A 216 -17.29 -21.77 0.63
N VAL A 217 -16.82 -21.49 1.85
CA VAL A 217 -16.11 -22.46 2.70
C VAL A 217 -17.03 -23.61 3.11
N GLU A 218 -18.25 -23.31 3.55
CA GLU A 218 -19.27 -24.31 3.90
C GLU A 218 -19.63 -25.19 2.69
N SER A 219 -19.89 -24.59 1.52
CA SER A 219 -20.21 -25.33 0.29
C SER A 219 -19.09 -26.26 -0.15
N ARG A 220 -17.82 -25.87 0.01
CA ARG A 220 -16.69 -26.77 -0.28
C ARG A 220 -16.67 -27.96 0.68
N ARG A 221 -16.93 -27.74 1.97
CA ARG A 221 -16.98 -28.80 2.99
C ARG A 221 -18.05 -29.85 2.68
N ASP A 222 -19.23 -29.42 2.26
CA ASP A 222 -20.36 -30.32 1.97
C ASP A 222 -20.13 -31.19 0.72
N LYS A 223 -19.42 -30.66 -0.29
CA LYS A 223 -19.11 -31.43 -1.51
C LYS A 223 -18.20 -32.62 -1.22
N TYR A 224 -17.26 -32.49 -0.28
CA TYR A 224 -16.35 -33.58 0.06
C TYR A 224 -16.91 -34.53 1.13
N SER A 225 -17.91 -34.12 1.92
CA SER A 225 -18.55 -35.00 2.90
C SER A 225 -19.55 -35.98 2.27
N GLN A 226 -20.19 -35.62 1.15
CA GLN A 226 -21.16 -36.47 0.46
C GLN A 226 -20.56 -37.45 -0.57
N GLY A 227 -19.32 -37.23 -1.01
CA GLY A 227 -18.63 -38.09 -1.99
C GLY A 227 -17.97 -39.37 -1.43
N GLY A 228 -18.04 -39.59 -0.11
CA GLY A 228 -17.30 -40.66 0.59
C GLY A 228 -17.98 -42.04 0.65
N PHE A 229 -19.12 -42.25 -0.03
CA PHE A 229 -19.87 -43.52 0.00
C PHE A 229 -19.94 -44.18 -1.38
N TYR A 230 -18.79 -44.49 -1.97
CA TYR A 230 -18.69 -45.53 -2.99
C TYR A 230 -17.46 -46.39 -2.66
N SER A 231 -17.66 -47.39 -1.82
CA SER A 231 -16.71 -48.47 -1.60
C SER A 231 -17.54 -49.75 -1.58
N ASP A 232 -17.64 -50.39 -2.74
CA ASP A 232 -17.99 -51.80 -2.90
C ASP A 232 -16.74 -52.67 -2.71
#